data_AF-A0AAW4VY19-F1
#
_entry.id   AF-A0AAW4VY19-F1
#
_cell.length_a   1.000
_cell.length_b   1.000
_cell.length_c   1.000
_cell.angle_alpha   90.00
_cell.angle_beta   90.00
_cell.angle_gamma   90.00
#
_symmetry.space_group_name_H-M   'P 1'
#
loop_
_entity.id
_entity.type
_entity.pdbx_description
1 polymer ?
#
loop_
_entity_poly.entity_id
_entity_poly.type
_entity_poly.pdbx_seq_one_letter_code
_entity_poly.pdbx_strand_id
1 'polypeptide(L)'
;MTGAVRVVVDDNEKRHFTKADMERQLRLAEVNYCLSFEQVSDELIEDYNISDGTFDTVAECRYTVPSFTSIGRLYQGLVLSTMKNDDAAQAILDVFSSFISDEISDFNSNVYYTNPDYIRCCYLEGEMLA
;
A
#
# COMPACT_ATOMS: atom_id res chain seq x y z
N MET A 1 8.81 15.91 -10.88
CA MET A 1 9.46 14.78 -10.18
C MET A 1 8.76 13.53 -10.64
N THR A 2 9.48 12.69 -11.38
CA THR A 2 8.96 11.47 -12.00
C THR A 2 8.58 10.50 -10.88
N GLY A 3 7.31 10.11 -10.84
CA GLY A 3 6.73 9.25 -9.81
C GLY A 3 7.21 7.80 -9.90
N ALA A 4 8.47 7.56 -9.59
CA ALA A 4 8.97 6.23 -9.28
C ALA A 4 8.67 5.95 -7.81
N VAL A 5 7.71 5.06 -7.54
CA VAL A 5 7.58 4.46 -6.21
C VAL A 5 8.73 3.46 -6.10
N ARG A 6 9.75 3.83 -5.32
CA ARG A 6 10.92 2.98 -5.02
C ARG A 6 10.55 2.10 -3.84
N VAL A 7 10.22 0.84 -4.11
CA VAL A 7 9.82 -0.12 -3.07
C VAL A 7 11.08 -0.80 -2.50
N VAL A 8 11.16 -0.90 -1.18
CA VAL A 8 12.23 -1.58 -0.44
C VAL A 8 12.23 -3.07 -0.77
N VAL A 9 13.39 -3.57 -1.22
CA VAL A 9 13.63 -4.98 -1.53
C VAL A 9 14.41 -5.58 -0.36
N ASP A 10 13.73 -5.92 0.73
CA ASP A 10 14.27 -6.93 1.65
C ASP A 10 13.14 -7.74 2.29
N ASP A 11 13.03 -9.00 1.90
CA ASP A 11 12.01 -9.94 2.36
C ASP A 11 12.05 -10.20 3.88
N ASN A 12 13.12 -9.76 4.56
CA ASN A 12 13.30 -9.88 6.01
C ASN A 12 12.91 -8.62 6.81
N GLU A 13 12.55 -7.52 6.15
CA GLU A 13 12.37 -6.18 6.78
C GLU A 13 11.01 -5.51 6.46
N LYS A 14 10.00 -6.29 6.03
CA LYS A 14 8.67 -5.80 5.58
C LYS A 14 7.85 -4.97 6.59
N ARG A 15 8.37 -4.58 7.76
CA ARG A 15 7.61 -3.88 8.82
C ARG A 15 8.32 -2.65 9.34
N HIS A 16 8.33 -1.58 8.54
CA HIS A 16 8.74 -0.25 9.00
C HIS A 16 7.75 0.37 10.01
N PHE A 17 6.51 -0.11 10.04
CA PHE A 17 5.44 0.47 10.85
C PHE A 17 4.89 -0.53 11.88
N THR A 18 4.75 -0.07 13.13
CA THR A 18 3.97 -0.75 14.16
C THR A 18 2.51 -0.30 14.13
N LYS A 19 1.64 -0.98 14.89
CA LYS A 19 0.25 -0.53 15.05
C LYS A 19 0.17 0.88 15.65
N ALA A 20 1.00 1.18 16.64
CA ALA A 20 1.04 2.50 17.26
C ALA A 20 1.43 3.60 16.27
N ASP A 21 2.29 3.28 15.30
CA ASP A 21 2.65 4.19 14.21
C ASP A 21 1.46 4.45 13.29
N MET A 22 0.75 3.40 12.87
CA MET A 22 -0.47 3.56 12.06
C MET A 22 -1.54 4.36 12.78
N GLU A 23 -1.75 4.10 14.08
CA GLU A 23 -2.67 4.90 14.90
C GLU A 23 -2.23 6.36 15.00
N ARG A 24 -0.92 6.64 15.11
CA ARG A 24 -0.39 8.00 15.07
C ARG A 24 -0.72 8.66 13.73
N GLN A 25 -0.48 7.98 12.61
CA GLN A 25 -0.76 8.54 11.29
C GLN A 25 -2.25 8.80 11.07
N LEU A 26 -3.13 7.90 11.52
CA LEU A 26 -4.58 8.10 11.45
C LEU A 26 -5.05 9.32 12.28
N ARG A 27 -4.43 9.58 13.44
CA ARG A 27 -4.72 10.79 14.23
C ARG A 27 -4.20 12.07 13.55
N LEU A 28 -3.04 12.00 12.90
CA LEU A 28 -2.45 13.15 12.21
C LEU A 28 -3.15 13.47 10.87
N ALA A 29 -3.86 12.50 10.28
CA ALA A 29 -4.58 12.70 9.02
C ALA A 29 -5.57 13.88 9.06
N GLU A 30 -6.19 14.14 10.22
CA GLU A 30 -7.12 15.27 10.40
C GLU A 30 -6.45 16.64 10.36
N VAL A 31 -5.14 16.73 10.64
CA VAL A 31 -4.38 17.99 10.62
C VAL A 31 -3.51 18.14 9.38
N ASN A 32 -3.18 17.04 8.71
CA ASN A 32 -2.33 17.02 7.51
C ASN A 32 -3.08 17.31 6.20
N TYR A 33 -4.37 17.70 6.26
CA TYR A 33 -5.20 17.97 5.06
C TYR A 33 -4.69 19.13 4.19
N CYS A 34 -3.80 20.00 4.71
CA CYS A 34 -3.20 21.10 3.97
C CYS A 34 -1.86 20.74 3.33
N LEU A 35 -1.30 19.57 3.65
CA LEU A 35 -0.04 19.08 3.10
C LEU A 35 -0.30 18.31 1.81
N SER A 36 0.67 18.31 0.91
CA SER A 36 0.60 17.46 -0.28
C SER A 36 0.95 16.01 0.06
N PHE A 37 0.52 15.07 -0.78
CA PHE A 37 0.87 13.67 -0.60
C PHE A 37 2.38 13.44 -0.65
N GLU A 38 3.09 14.19 -1.49
CA GLU A 38 4.54 14.15 -1.59
C GLU A 38 5.20 14.58 -0.28
N GLN A 39 4.77 15.69 0.31
CA GLN A 39 5.31 16.14 1.59
C GLN A 39 5.05 15.14 2.71
N VAL A 40 3.82 14.62 2.83
CA VAL A 40 3.49 13.61 3.84
C VAL A 40 4.32 12.34 3.62
N SER A 41 4.54 11.94 2.37
CA SER A 41 5.38 10.77 2.05
C SER A 41 6.85 10.99 2.41
N ASP A 42 7.42 12.15 2.08
CA ASP A 42 8.82 12.47 2.36
C ASP A 42 9.08 12.53 3.87
N GLU A 43 8.17 13.14 4.63
CA GLU A 43 8.23 13.18 6.10
C GLU A 43 8.18 11.76 6.71
N LEU A 44 7.35 10.87 6.18
CA LEU A 44 7.29 9.47 6.64
C LEU A 44 8.56 8.69 6.31
N ILE A 45 9.14 8.90 5.12
CA ILE A 45 10.39 8.25 4.72
C ILE A 45 11.52 8.68 5.65
N GLU A 46 11.60 9.96 5.99
CA GLU A 46 12.58 10.51 6.91
C GLU A 46 12.37 10.02 8.35
N ASP A 47 11.14 10.15 8.89
CA ASP A 47 10.79 9.78 10.28
C ASP A 47 11.10 8.30 10.57
N TYR A 48 10.86 7.42 9.60
CA TYR A 48 11.02 5.97 9.74
C TYR A 48 12.32 5.44 9.11
N ASN A 49 13.17 6.34 8.61
CA ASN A 49 14.45 6.02 7.99
C ASN A 49 14.32 4.91 6.92
N ILE A 50 13.29 5.02 6.09
CA ILE A 50 13.01 4.07 5.01
C ILE A 50 14.04 4.30 3.91
N SER A 51 14.84 3.27 3.62
CA SER A 51 15.88 3.37 2.59
C SER A 51 15.28 3.36 1.18
N ASP A 52 15.92 4.07 0.25
CA ASP A 52 15.63 3.95 -1.17
C ASP A 52 15.80 2.50 -1.65
N GLY A 53 14.75 1.93 -2.24
CA GLY A 53 14.83 0.66 -2.97
C GLY A 53 15.45 0.81 -4.36
N THR A 54 15.79 -0.31 -4.99
CA THR A 54 16.38 -0.35 -6.35
C THR A 54 15.36 -0.56 -7.46
N PHE A 55 14.08 -0.75 -7.13
CA PHE A 55 13.04 -1.12 -8.10
C PHE A 55 12.43 0.12 -8.78
N ASP A 56 12.51 0.18 -10.11
CA ASP A 56 11.87 1.24 -10.92
C ASP A 56 10.57 0.73 -11.53
N THR A 57 9.48 0.95 -10.78
CA THR A 57 8.11 0.57 -11.18
C THR A 57 7.70 1.16 -12.52
N VAL A 58 8.21 2.33 -12.93
CA VAL A 58 7.75 3.00 -14.17
C VAL A 58 8.58 2.56 -15.37
N ALA A 59 9.89 2.36 -15.20
CA ALA A 59 10.76 1.93 -16.28
C ALA A 59 10.61 0.43 -16.62
N GLU A 60 10.26 -0.41 -15.63
CA GLU A 60 10.19 -1.87 -15.80
C GLU A 60 8.78 -2.39 -16.16
N CYS A 61 7.74 -1.56 -16.02
CA CYS A 61 6.37 -1.95 -16.37
C CYS A 61 6.10 -1.87 -17.88
N ARG A 62 5.47 -2.92 -18.42
CA ARG A 62 5.03 -2.98 -19.83
C ARG A 62 3.80 -2.12 -20.09
N TYR A 63 3.03 -1.82 -19.05
CA TYR A 63 1.78 -1.08 -19.10
C TYR A 63 1.87 0.24 -18.34
N THR A 64 0.93 1.14 -18.59
CA THR A 64 0.83 2.39 -17.85
C THR A 64 0.52 2.10 -16.38
N VAL A 65 1.47 2.42 -15.51
CA VAL A 65 1.31 2.32 -14.06
C VAL A 65 0.17 3.26 -13.61
N PRO A 66 -0.79 2.77 -12.81
CA PRO A 66 -1.87 3.60 -12.27
C PRO A 66 -1.33 4.71 -11.34
N SER A 67 -2.11 5.78 -11.16
CA SER A 67 -1.72 6.83 -10.20
C SER A 67 -1.75 6.31 -8.76
N PHE A 68 -0.91 6.88 -7.89
CA PHE A 68 -0.90 6.55 -6.46
C PHE A 68 -2.28 6.72 -5.80
N THR A 69 -3.09 7.68 -6.26
CA THR A 69 -4.47 7.87 -5.77
C THR A 69 -5.39 6.72 -6.17
N SER A 70 -5.21 6.18 -7.38
CA SER A 70 -6.01 5.04 -7.87
C SER A 70 -5.64 3.77 -7.12
N ILE A 71 -4.35 3.55 -6.90
CA ILE A 71 -3.82 2.46 -6.07
C ILE A 71 -4.32 2.60 -4.63
N GLY A 72 -4.21 3.79 -4.04
CA GLY A 72 -4.69 4.07 -2.70
C GLY A 72 -6.19 3.82 -2.51
N ARG A 73 -7.02 4.11 -3.53
CA ARG A 73 -8.46 3.80 -3.49
C ARG A 73 -8.74 2.30 -3.41
N LEU A 74 -7.98 1.48 -4.14
CA LEU A 74 -8.13 0.02 -4.08
C LEU A 74 -7.78 -0.49 -2.67
N TYR A 75 -6.63 -0.09 -2.14
CA TYR A 75 -6.22 -0.45 -0.78
C TYR A 75 -7.23 0.03 0.27
N GLN A 76 -7.72 1.27 0.16
CA GLN A 76 -8.75 1.78 1.06
C GLN A 76 -10.00 0.89 1.05
N GLY A 77 -10.49 0.51 -0.13
CA GLY A 77 -11.64 -0.39 -0.25
C GLY A 77 -11.39 -1.76 0.37
N LEU A 78 -10.22 -2.34 0.12
CA LEU A 78 -9.83 -3.63 0.68
C LEU A 78 -9.73 -3.59 2.21
N VAL A 79 -9.05 -2.59 2.76
CA VAL A 79 -8.93 -2.36 4.21
C VAL A 79 -10.30 -2.21 4.85
N LEU A 80 -11.15 -1.29 4.35
CA LEU A 80 -12.47 -1.05 4.93
C LEU A 80 -13.40 -2.27 4.86
N SER A 81 -13.29 -3.08 3.80
CA SER A 81 -14.14 -4.26 3.60
C SER A 81 -13.70 -5.52 4.37
N THR A 82 -12.51 -5.48 4.98
CA THR A 82 -11.91 -6.59 5.73
C THR A 82 -11.59 -6.23 7.19
N MET A 83 -11.71 -4.95 7.54
CA MET A 83 -11.56 -4.41 8.89
C MET A 83 -12.51 -5.07 9.88
N LYS A 84 -11.99 -5.36 11.07
CA LYS A 84 -12.73 -5.95 12.20
C LYS A 84 -12.73 -4.98 13.36
N ASN A 85 -13.85 -4.89 14.09
CA ASN A 85 -13.98 -4.08 15.31
C ASN A 85 -13.57 -2.61 15.14
N ASP A 86 -13.78 -2.03 13.95
CA ASP A 86 -13.39 -0.66 13.61
C ASP A 86 -11.88 -0.35 13.80
N ASP A 87 -11.04 -1.39 13.74
CA ASP A 87 -9.59 -1.28 13.92
C ASP A 87 -8.87 -1.05 12.57
N ALA A 88 -8.96 0.18 12.07
CA ALA A 88 -8.35 0.55 10.79
C ALA A 88 -6.82 0.39 10.81
N ALA A 89 -6.17 0.69 11.94
CA ALA A 89 -4.71 0.58 12.06
C ALA A 89 -4.24 -0.86 11.87
N GLN A 90 -4.91 -1.82 12.51
CA GLN A 90 -4.57 -3.23 12.34
C GLN A 90 -4.91 -3.72 10.92
N ALA A 91 -6.07 -3.31 10.37
CA ALA A 91 -6.47 -3.72 9.03
C ALA A 91 -5.50 -3.24 7.94
N ILE A 92 -4.96 -2.03 8.05
CA ILE A 92 -3.91 -1.52 7.16
C ILE A 92 -2.68 -2.43 7.23
N LEU A 93 -2.17 -2.72 8.43
CA LEU A 93 -1.01 -3.58 8.61
C LEU A 93 -1.22 -4.98 8.03
N ASP A 94 -2.38 -5.57 8.28
CA ASP A 94 -2.70 -6.92 7.82
C ASP A 94 -2.73 -7.01 6.29
N VAL A 95 -3.37 -6.03 5.62
CA VAL A 95 -3.43 -5.98 4.15
C VAL A 95 -2.04 -5.78 3.55
N PHE A 96 -1.28 -4.78 4.00
CA PHE A 96 0.05 -4.47 3.45
C PHE A 96 1.11 -5.53 3.81
N SER A 97 0.89 -6.34 4.85
CA SER A 97 1.77 -7.46 5.20
C SER A 97 1.38 -8.77 4.51
N SER A 98 0.34 -8.78 3.70
CA SER A 98 -0.17 -10.00 3.05
C SER A 98 0.30 -10.11 1.60
N PHE A 99 0.23 -11.34 1.05
CA PHE A 99 0.60 -11.63 -0.33
C PHE A 99 -0.16 -10.77 -1.35
N ILE A 100 -1.40 -10.33 -1.03
CA ILE A 100 -2.21 -9.54 -1.95
C ILE A 100 -1.56 -8.19 -2.28
N SER A 101 -0.75 -7.65 -1.37
CA SER A 101 -0.03 -6.40 -1.60
C SER A 101 1.01 -6.57 -2.70
N ASP A 102 1.73 -7.70 -2.68
CA ASP A 102 2.72 -8.05 -3.69
C ASP A 102 2.01 -8.24 -5.06
N GLU A 103 0.91 -8.99 -5.10
CA GLU A 103 0.10 -9.21 -6.32
C GLU A 103 -0.51 -7.92 -6.91
N ILE A 104 -1.02 -7.01 -6.07
CA ILE A 104 -1.55 -5.71 -6.51
C ILE A 104 -0.44 -4.82 -7.07
N SER A 105 0.77 -4.91 -6.51
CA SER A 105 1.92 -4.09 -6.91
C SER A 105 2.64 -4.59 -8.17
N ASP A 106 2.39 -5.83 -8.62
CA ASP A 106 2.81 -6.30 -9.94
C ASP A 106 1.87 -5.77 -11.04
N PHE A 107 2.20 -4.58 -11.56
CA PHE A 107 1.45 -3.96 -12.66
C PHE A 107 1.69 -4.61 -14.02
N ASN A 108 2.55 -5.64 -14.12
CA ASN A 108 2.62 -6.49 -15.31
C ASN A 108 1.58 -7.63 -15.27
N SER A 109 0.98 -7.89 -14.11
CA SER A 109 -0.16 -8.78 -13.94
C SER A 109 -1.49 -8.07 -14.23
N ASN A 110 -2.57 -8.84 -14.32
CA ASN A 110 -3.91 -8.30 -14.44
C ASN A 110 -4.57 -7.99 -13.07
N VAL A 111 -3.93 -8.33 -11.95
CA VAL A 111 -4.58 -8.37 -10.62
C VAL A 111 -5.17 -7.03 -10.23
N TYR A 112 -4.38 -5.95 -10.31
CA TYR A 112 -4.84 -4.58 -10.01
C TYR A 112 -6.10 -4.19 -10.82
N TYR A 113 -6.24 -4.71 -12.04
CA TYR A 113 -7.34 -4.40 -12.95
C TYR A 113 -8.56 -5.33 -12.81
N THR A 114 -8.50 -6.32 -11.90
CA THR A 114 -9.63 -7.21 -11.63
C THR A 114 -10.70 -6.56 -10.75
N ASN A 115 -11.83 -7.25 -10.59
CA ASN A 115 -12.92 -6.78 -9.72
C ASN A 115 -12.42 -6.69 -8.26
N PRO A 116 -12.63 -5.57 -7.55
CA PRO A 116 -12.26 -5.44 -6.13
C PRO A 116 -12.83 -6.54 -5.22
N ASP A 117 -14.02 -7.06 -5.51
CA ASP A 117 -14.60 -8.19 -4.77
C ASP A 117 -13.80 -9.48 -4.97
N TYR A 118 -13.24 -9.69 -6.16
CA TYR A 118 -12.36 -10.84 -6.42
C TYR A 118 -11.06 -10.72 -5.62
N ILE A 119 -10.44 -9.54 -5.61
CA ILE A 119 -9.23 -9.25 -4.82
C ILE A 119 -9.52 -9.48 -3.33
N ARG A 120 -10.66 -9.01 -2.84
CA ARG A 120 -11.11 -9.22 -1.46
C ARG A 120 -11.29 -10.71 -1.15
N CYS A 121 -11.91 -11.49 -2.03
CA CYS A 121 -12.05 -12.93 -1.85
C CYS A 121 -10.68 -13.63 -1.80
N CYS A 122 -9.76 -13.30 -2.71
CA CYS A 122 -8.41 -13.86 -2.69
C CYS A 122 -7.68 -13.54 -1.38
N TYR A 123 -7.77 -12.30 -0.91
CA TYR A 123 -7.19 -11.91 0.39
C TYR A 123 -7.77 -12.71 1.57
N LEU A 124 -9.09 -12.94 1.58
CA LEU A 124 -9.75 -13.70 2.65
C LEU A 124 -9.42 -15.19 2.63
N GLU A 125 -9.27 -15.78 1.44
CA GLU A 125 -8.92 -17.18 1.26
C GLU A 125 -7.41 -17.44 1.44
N GLY A 126 -6.58 -16.39 1.31
CA GLY A 126 -5.12 -16.49 1.46
C GLY A 126 -4.39 -16.98 0.21
N GLU A 127 -5.08 -17.07 -0.94
CA GLU A 127 -4.53 -17.49 -2.23
C GLU A 127 -5.27 -16.86 -3.41
N MET A 128 -4.66 -16.91 -4.60
CA MET A 128 -5.32 -16.46 -5.84
C MET A 128 -6.34 -17.48 -6.32
N LEU A 129 -7.60 -17.05 -6.47
CA LEU A 129 -8.72 -17.91 -6.86
C LEU A 129 -8.76 -18.14 -8.38
N ALA A 130 -8.98 -19.38 -8.82
CA ALA A 130 -9.05 -19.76 -10.23
C ALA A 130 -10.42 -19.55 -10.88
#